data_AF-A0A535QX92-F1
#
_entry.id   AF-A0A535QX92-F1
#
_cell.length_a   1.000
_cell.length_b   1.000
_cell.length_c   1.000
_cell.angle_alpha   90.00
_cell.angle_beta   90.00
_cell.angle_gamma   90.00
#
_symmetry.space_group_name_H-M   'P 1'
#
loop_
_entity.id
_entity.type
_entity.pdbx_description
1 polymer ?
#
loop_
_entity_poly.entity_id
_entity_poly.type
_entity_poly.pdbx_seq_one_letter_code
_entity_poly.pdbx_strand_id
1 'polypeptide(L)'
;MKTTTRKQQFTIGFIAGLGAGIIATGFMLLLYQFVGGISLPEVFGSFLTALMPAAMFDYLHQLIGGDAKHYLFYIILVGQCLVFALCGGLYNLYLAVAKPVASVKGSSSDERSQAETAVPSAGRRLQYQQGLMLAFVLWLLVGVVLLPLTGAGVFGIDLAVGFGNTIVSLAAVGVVYGLLFVLAQNWLVTRGRKEKVAQDAGETGGLTRRALIERGLIIAGVGLLGIGAWRFITGGVSSATAPVAKVIQHYKKKIVPPPVPNYGDIHPAPFLSAEVTSNNQYYVVSKNLFSDPTVDSGGWHLTVDGDVDHPFTLNCVLCNR
;
A
#
# COMPACT_ATOMS: atom_id res chain seq x y z
N MET A 1 37.18 -1.32 -20.89
CA MET A 1 35.70 -1.16 -20.78
C MET A 1 35.30 -1.56 -19.35
N LYS A 2 35.04 -0.60 -18.44
CA LYS A 2 34.86 -0.93 -17.00
C LYS A 2 33.53 -1.67 -16.76
N THR A 3 33.64 -2.86 -16.18
CA THR A 3 32.55 -3.79 -15.82
C THR A 3 31.81 -3.27 -14.60
N THR A 4 30.48 -3.15 -14.68
CA THR A 4 29.65 -2.87 -13.50
C THR A 4 29.66 -4.09 -12.59
N THR A 5 29.91 -3.88 -11.30
CA THR A 5 29.85 -4.96 -10.31
C THR A 5 28.41 -5.45 -10.12
N ARG A 6 28.23 -6.72 -9.74
CA ARG A 6 26.91 -7.28 -9.37
C ARG A 6 26.20 -6.41 -8.32
N LYS A 7 26.97 -5.87 -7.37
CA LYS A 7 26.48 -4.94 -6.34
C LYS A 7 25.87 -3.69 -6.97
N GLN A 8 26.55 -3.08 -7.93
CA GLN A 8 26.05 -1.87 -8.60
C GLN A 8 24.76 -2.13 -9.39
N GLN A 9 24.64 -3.29 -10.05
CA GLN A 9 23.42 -3.67 -10.76
C GLN A 9 22.25 -3.89 -9.80
N PHE A 10 22.50 -4.60 -8.69
CA PHE A 10 21.50 -4.75 -7.65
C PHE A 10 21.06 -3.39 -7.09
N THR A 11 21.99 -2.49 -6.76
CA THR A 11 21.67 -1.16 -6.21
C THR A 11 20.84 -0.32 -7.16
N ILE A 12 21.14 -0.32 -8.47
CA ILE A 12 20.34 0.42 -9.46
C ILE A 12 18.91 -0.12 -9.51
N GLY A 13 18.75 -1.45 -9.59
CA GLY A 13 17.43 -2.09 -9.57
C GLY A 13 16.68 -1.86 -8.26
N PHE A 14 17.39 -1.85 -7.13
CA PHE A 14 16.83 -1.62 -5.80
C PHE A 14 16.27 -0.20 -5.66
N ILE A 15 17.01 0.82 -6.09
CA ILE A 15 16.56 2.21 -6.05
C ILE A 15 15.36 2.43 -6.99
N ALA A 16 15.42 1.87 -8.20
CA ALA A 16 14.30 1.94 -9.15
C ALA A 16 13.05 1.23 -8.60
N GLY A 17 13.23 0.06 -8.00
CA GLY A 17 12.16 -0.71 -7.34
C GLY A 17 11.56 0.03 -6.15
N LEU A 18 12.39 0.69 -5.33
CA LEU A 18 11.92 1.48 -4.19
C LEU A 18 11.07 2.68 -4.65
N GLY A 19 11.56 3.45 -5.62
CA GLY A 19 10.84 4.61 -6.13
C GLY A 19 9.51 4.23 -6.78
N ALA A 20 9.50 3.18 -7.61
CA ALA A 20 8.27 2.65 -8.19
C ALA A 20 7.33 2.06 -7.12
N GLY A 21 7.87 1.38 -6.11
CA GLY A 21 7.14 0.78 -5.01
C GLY A 21 6.41 1.79 -4.13
N ILE A 22 7.03 2.94 -3.84
CA ILE A 22 6.39 4.04 -3.09
C ILE A 22 5.17 4.57 -3.84
N ILE A 23 5.33 4.86 -5.14
CA ILE A 23 4.25 5.40 -5.96
C ILE A 23 3.13 4.37 -6.14
N ALA A 24 3.47 3.11 -6.41
CA ALA A 24 2.50 2.03 -6.56
C ALA A 24 1.73 1.76 -5.25
N THR A 25 2.40 1.88 -4.11
CA THR A 25 1.76 1.77 -2.78
C THR A 25 0.81 2.93 -2.54
N GLY A 26 1.20 4.17 -2.87
CA GLY A 26 0.28 5.31 -2.82
C GLY A 26 -0.93 5.12 -3.72
N PHE A 27 -0.72 4.61 -4.94
CA PHE A 27 -1.81 4.28 -5.87
C PHE A 27 -2.74 3.19 -5.34
N MET A 28 -2.22 2.16 -4.67
CA MET A 28 -3.02 1.14 -3.98
C MET A 28 -3.95 1.77 -2.93
N LEU A 29 -3.42 2.64 -2.08
CA LEU A 29 -4.21 3.31 -1.04
C LEU A 29 -5.30 4.22 -1.65
N LEU A 30 -4.99 4.88 -2.77
CA LEU A 30 -6.00 5.65 -3.51
C LEU A 30 -7.10 4.76 -4.07
N LEU A 31 -6.77 3.61 -4.68
CA LEU A 31 -7.76 2.65 -5.16
C LEU A 31 -8.62 2.09 -4.03
N TYR A 32 -8.03 1.81 -2.88
CA TYR A 32 -8.74 1.40 -1.68
C TYR A 32 -9.78 2.46 -1.27
N GLN A 33 -9.37 3.73 -1.16
CA GLN A 33 -10.24 4.80 -0.69
C GLN A 33 -11.34 5.21 -1.67
N PHE A 34 -11.06 5.23 -2.98
CA PHE A 34 -12.01 5.74 -3.98
C PHE A 34 -12.86 4.66 -4.66
N VAL A 35 -12.34 3.44 -4.76
CA VAL A 35 -12.96 2.35 -5.54
C VAL A 35 -13.21 1.12 -4.66
N GLY A 36 -12.90 1.18 -3.36
CA GLY A 36 -13.03 0.04 -2.44
C GLY A 36 -12.09 -1.11 -2.82
N GLY A 37 -10.97 -0.82 -3.50
CA GLY A 37 -9.98 -1.83 -3.90
C GLY A 37 -9.28 -2.50 -2.71
N ILE A 38 -8.43 -3.50 -2.95
CA ILE A 38 -7.71 -4.18 -1.86
C ILE A 38 -6.53 -3.34 -1.33
N SER A 39 -6.33 -3.35 -0.02
CA SER A 39 -5.13 -2.85 0.65
C SER A 39 -4.35 -4.01 1.25
N LEU A 40 -3.19 -4.34 0.66
CA LEU A 40 -2.32 -5.42 1.19
C LEU A 40 -1.88 -5.18 2.63
N PRO A 41 -1.53 -3.94 3.06
CA PRO A 41 -1.18 -3.70 4.45
C PRO A 41 -2.32 -3.98 5.43
N GLU A 42 -3.58 -3.81 5.03
CA GLU A 42 -4.72 -4.15 5.89
C GLU A 42 -4.93 -5.66 6.01
N VAL A 43 -4.88 -6.38 4.89
CA VAL A 43 -5.02 -7.84 4.87
C VAL A 43 -3.88 -8.49 5.67
N PHE A 44 -2.65 -8.09 5.39
CA PHE A 44 -1.48 -8.60 6.09
C PHE A 44 -1.43 -8.16 7.56
N GLY A 45 -1.85 -6.93 7.87
CA GLY A 45 -1.94 -6.43 9.24
C GLY A 45 -2.95 -7.22 10.07
N SER A 46 -4.12 -7.51 9.49
CA SER A 46 -5.16 -8.32 10.13
C SER A 46 -4.64 -9.74 10.44
N PHE A 47 -3.94 -10.35 9.47
CA PHE A 47 -3.30 -11.65 9.66
C PHE A 47 -2.25 -11.63 10.78
N LEU A 48 -1.36 -10.63 10.81
CA LEU A 48 -0.37 -10.49 11.88
C LEU A 48 -1.01 -10.30 13.25
N THR A 49 -2.09 -9.54 13.34
CA THR A 49 -2.82 -9.38 14.61
C THR A 49 -3.53 -10.66 15.04
N ALA A 50 -4.03 -11.47 14.10
CA ALA A 50 -4.67 -12.75 14.41
C ALA A 50 -3.67 -13.79 14.94
N LEU A 51 -2.41 -13.72 14.49
CA LEU A 51 -1.32 -14.58 14.98
C LEU A 51 -0.69 -14.08 16.29
N MET A 52 -1.00 -12.86 16.73
CA MET A 52 -0.36 -12.23 17.88
C MET A 52 -0.80 -12.90 19.20
N PRO A 53 0.14 -13.43 20.02
CA PRO A 53 -0.19 -13.89 21.35
C PRO A 53 -0.65 -12.75 22.26
N ALA A 54 -1.59 -13.03 23.18
CA ALA A 54 -2.12 -12.03 24.10
C ALA A 54 -1.02 -11.27 24.89
N ALA A 55 0.01 -11.97 25.36
CA ALA A 55 1.12 -11.34 26.07
C ALA A 55 1.92 -10.34 25.22
N MET A 56 2.06 -10.61 23.92
CA MET A 56 2.73 -9.69 22.99
C MET A 56 1.85 -8.47 22.71
N PHE A 57 0.53 -8.67 22.61
CA PHE A 57 -0.44 -7.58 22.45
C PHE A 57 -0.41 -6.65 23.66
N ASP A 58 -0.50 -7.18 24.87
CA ASP A 58 -0.45 -6.39 26.11
C ASP A 58 0.86 -5.61 26.25
N TYR A 59 2.00 -6.24 25.92
CA TYR A 59 3.30 -5.58 25.92
C TYR A 59 3.36 -4.42 24.90
N LEU A 60 2.92 -4.66 23.66
CA LEU A 60 2.90 -3.62 22.63
C LEU A 60 1.94 -2.48 22.99
N HIS A 61 0.81 -2.80 23.62
CA HIS A 61 -0.15 -1.81 24.09
C HIS A 61 0.41 -0.95 25.23
N GLN A 62 1.19 -1.54 26.15
CA GLN A 62 1.88 -0.81 27.21
C GLN A 62 3.04 0.05 26.69
N LEU A 63 3.78 -0.43 25.68
CA LEU A 63 4.95 0.28 25.14
C LEU A 63 4.58 1.44 24.21
N ILE A 64 3.58 1.22 23.34
CA ILE A 64 3.26 2.12 22.22
C ILE A 64 1.89 2.81 22.39
N GLY A 65 1.09 2.39 23.38
CA GLY A 65 -0.21 2.98 23.69
C GLY A 65 -1.29 2.67 22.64
N GLY A 66 -2.37 3.48 22.65
CA GLY A 66 -3.54 3.29 21.80
C GLY A 66 -3.28 3.38 20.29
N ASP A 67 -2.14 3.93 19.87
CA ASP A 67 -1.77 4.09 18.46
C ASP A 67 -1.02 2.89 17.87
N ALA A 68 -0.83 1.80 18.62
CA ALA A 68 -0.11 0.60 18.17
C ALA A 68 -0.58 0.09 16.80
N LYS A 69 -1.88 0.21 16.51
CA LYS A 69 -2.48 -0.14 15.21
C LYS A 69 -1.90 0.65 14.03
N HIS A 70 -1.72 1.96 14.21
CA HIS A 70 -1.16 2.83 13.17
C HIS A 70 0.33 2.53 12.94
N TYR A 71 1.08 2.27 14.01
CA TYR A 71 2.49 1.89 13.89
C TYR A 71 2.67 0.56 13.16
N LEU A 72 1.83 -0.44 13.47
CA LEU A 72 1.84 -1.71 12.75
C LEU A 72 1.62 -1.48 11.24
N PHE A 73 0.65 -0.64 10.88
CA PHE A 73 0.40 -0.29 9.48
C PHE A 73 1.59 0.39 8.81
N TYR A 74 2.22 1.38 9.46
CA TYR A 74 3.40 2.05 8.92
C TYR A 74 4.58 1.10 8.71
N ILE A 75 4.80 0.18 9.65
CA ILE A 75 5.85 -0.83 9.53
C ILE A 75 5.57 -1.74 8.34
N ILE A 76 4.32 -2.17 8.13
CA ILE A 76 3.94 -3.00 6.99
C ILE A 76 4.07 -2.23 5.67
N LEU A 77 3.68 -0.96 5.62
CA LEU A 77 3.86 -0.10 4.44
C LEU A 77 5.34 0.05 4.05
N VAL A 78 6.20 0.29 5.04
CA VAL A 78 7.65 0.34 4.82
C VAL A 78 8.17 -1.01 4.35
N GLY A 79 7.73 -2.10 4.98
CA GLY A 79 8.05 -3.47 4.58
C GLY A 79 7.66 -3.77 3.13
N GLN A 80 6.46 -3.38 2.71
CA GLN A 80 5.98 -3.52 1.34
C GLN A 80 6.87 -2.76 0.34
N CYS A 81 7.26 -1.53 0.66
CA CYS A 81 8.17 -0.75 -0.18
C CYS A 81 9.56 -1.40 -0.30
N LEU A 82 10.06 -2.00 0.79
CA LEU A 82 11.30 -2.78 0.78
C LEU A 82 11.19 -4.04 -0.05
N VAL A 83 10.06 -4.76 -0.02
CA VAL A 83 9.81 -5.91 -0.89
C VAL A 83 9.85 -5.48 -2.36
N PHE A 84 9.19 -4.39 -2.74
CA PHE A 84 9.28 -3.84 -4.10
C PHE A 84 10.71 -3.46 -4.50
N ALA A 85 11.50 -2.89 -3.58
CA ALA A 85 12.90 -2.58 -3.80
C ALA A 85 13.74 -3.86 -4.03
N LEU A 86 13.56 -4.88 -3.18
CA LEU A 86 14.23 -6.17 -3.32
C LEU A 86 13.86 -6.86 -4.63
N CYS A 87 12.58 -6.89 -5.00
CA CYS A 87 12.12 -7.46 -6.27
C CYS A 87 12.78 -6.74 -7.46
N GLY A 88 12.84 -5.40 -7.46
CA GLY A 88 13.52 -4.63 -8.50
C GLY A 88 15.02 -4.91 -8.58
N GLY A 89 15.69 -5.00 -7.42
CA GLY A 89 17.12 -5.32 -7.32
C GLY A 89 17.45 -6.73 -7.81
N LEU A 90 16.69 -7.73 -7.36
CA LEU A 90 16.83 -9.14 -7.76
C LEU A 90 16.51 -9.34 -9.24
N TYR A 91 15.46 -8.70 -9.76
CA TYR A 91 15.09 -8.81 -11.17
C TYR A 91 16.17 -8.22 -12.08
N ASN A 92 16.74 -7.06 -11.71
CA ASN A 92 17.83 -6.47 -12.48
C ASN A 92 19.13 -7.30 -12.41
N LEU A 93 19.43 -7.89 -11.25
CA LEU A 93 20.54 -8.82 -11.10
C LEU A 93 20.34 -10.08 -11.94
N TYR A 94 19.14 -10.66 -11.93
CA TYR A 94 18.78 -11.81 -12.76
C TYR A 94 18.96 -11.52 -14.24
N LEU A 95 18.47 -10.37 -14.73
CA LEU A 95 18.64 -9.98 -16.14
C LEU A 95 20.11 -9.84 -16.53
N ALA A 96 20.95 -9.35 -15.61
CA ALA A 96 22.37 -9.20 -15.86
C ALA A 96 23.11 -10.55 -15.94
N VAL A 97 22.66 -11.56 -15.17
CA VAL A 97 23.23 -12.91 -15.15
C VAL A 97 22.68 -13.77 -16.30
N ALA A 98 21.39 -13.70 -16.59
CA ALA A 98 20.70 -14.58 -17.54
C ALA A 98 20.93 -14.22 -19.02
N LYS A 99 21.28 -12.97 -19.32
CA LYS A 99 21.61 -12.53 -20.69
C LYS A 99 22.99 -11.86 -20.71
N PRO A 100 24.08 -12.63 -20.51
CA PRO A 100 25.41 -12.11 -20.82
C PRO A 100 25.41 -11.75 -22.31
N VAL A 101 25.82 -10.53 -22.62
CA VAL A 101 25.94 -10.05 -24.00
C VAL A 101 26.71 -11.09 -24.80
N ALA A 102 26.15 -11.52 -25.93
CA ALA A 102 26.89 -12.15 -27.02
C ALA A 102 28.03 -11.19 -27.37
N SER A 103 29.21 -11.46 -26.81
CA SER A 103 30.36 -10.60 -26.93
C SER A 103 30.74 -10.47 -28.39
N VAL A 104 31.01 -9.23 -28.77
CA VAL A 104 31.64 -8.82 -30.01
C VAL A 104 32.77 -9.78 -30.36
N LYS A 105 32.69 -10.32 -31.58
CA LYS A 105 33.72 -11.15 -32.20
C LYS A 105 34.98 -10.28 -32.37
N GLY A 106 35.96 -10.48 -31.49
CA GLY A 106 37.35 -10.01 -31.66
C GLY A 106 37.88 -9.14 -30.51
N SER A 107 38.69 -9.75 -29.62
CA SER A 107 40.05 -9.28 -29.29
C SER A 107 40.73 -10.19 -28.27
N SER A 108 41.81 -10.83 -28.71
CA SER A 108 43.05 -11.21 -27.99
C SER A 108 43.03 -11.71 -26.53
N SER A 109 43.16 -13.03 -26.42
CA SER A 109 43.74 -13.99 -25.47
C SER A 109 44.59 -13.64 -24.21
N ASP A 110 44.73 -12.42 -23.68
CA ASP A 110 45.72 -12.19 -22.58
C ASP A 110 45.22 -11.74 -21.18
N GLU A 111 43.92 -11.63 -20.92
CA GLU A 111 43.41 -11.23 -19.58
C GLU A 111 42.62 -12.36 -18.88
N ARG A 112 43.30 -13.44 -18.48
CA ARG A 112 42.64 -14.63 -17.89
C ARG A 112 42.53 -14.66 -16.35
N SER A 113 42.97 -13.63 -15.63
CA SER A 113 43.01 -13.69 -14.14
C SER A 113 42.13 -12.69 -13.37
N GLN A 114 41.30 -11.87 -14.03
CA GLN A 114 40.34 -10.95 -13.34
C GLN A 114 38.88 -11.10 -13.82
N ALA A 115 38.58 -12.15 -14.59
CA ALA A 115 37.31 -12.29 -15.31
C ALA A 115 36.13 -12.87 -14.49
N GLU A 116 36.33 -13.28 -13.23
CA GLU A 116 35.32 -14.07 -12.51
C GLU A 116 34.15 -13.26 -11.91
N THR A 117 34.23 -11.92 -11.92
CA THR A 117 33.16 -11.04 -11.40
C THR A 117 32.67 -9.98 -12.39
N ALA A 118 33.25 -9.97 -13.60
CA ALA A 118 32.95 -9.01 -14.65
C ALA A 118 31.69 -9.41 -15.43
N VAL A 119 30.52 -8.90 -15.03
CA VAL A 119 29.27 -9.08 -15.79
C VAL A 119 29.14 -7.97 -16.85
N PRO A 120 29.16 -8.29 -18.16
CA PRO A 120 29.04 -7.29 -19.21
C PRO A 120 27.56 -6.94 -19.45
N SER A 121 27.01 -5.99 -18.70
CA SER A 121 25.65 -5.47 -18.95
C SER A 121 25.39 -4.06 -18.41
N ALA A 122 26.44 -3.25 -18.30
CA ALA A 122 26.39 -1.85 -17.88
C ALA A 122 25.74 -0.93 -18.93
N GLY A 123 24.42 -1.04 -19.16
CA GLY A 123 23.71 -0.08 -20.01
C GLY A 123 22.49 -0.57 -20.78
N ARG A 124 21.92 -1.73 -20.45
CA ARG A 124 20.72 -2.22 -21.15
C ARG A 124 19.50 -1.41 -20.70
N ARG A 125 18.85 -0.73 -21.65
CA ARG A 125 17.50 -0.19 -21.42
C ARG A 125 16.54 -1.35 -21.24
N LEU A 126 15.76 -1.33 -20.17
CA LEU A 126 14.67 -2.29 -20.01
C LEU A 126 13.54 -1.95 -20.97
N GLN A 127 12.94 -3.00 -21.53
CA GLN A 127 11.74 -2.91 -22.34
C GLN A 127 10.51 -2.99 -21.42
N TYR A 128 9.41 -2.36 -21.82
CA TYR A 128 8.15 -2.40 -21.06
C TYR A 128 7.64 -3.82 -20.80
N GLN A 129 7.87 -4.75 -21.73
CA GLN A 129 7.53 -6.17 -21.56
C GLN A 129 8.19 -6.78 -20.32
N GLN A 130 9.41 -6.37 -19.97
CA GLN A 130 10.12 -6.87 -18.79
C GLN A 130 9.48 -6.37 -17.49
N GLY A 131 9.06 -5.10 -17.47
CA GLY A 131 8.30 -4.53 -16.35
C GLY A 131 6.94 -5.20 -16.18
N LEU A 132 6.22 -5.46 -17.29
CA LEU A 132 4.94 -6.17 -17.24
C LEU A 132 5.09 -7.64 -16.83
N MET A 133 6.17 -8.31 -17.23
CA MET A 133 6.47 -9.67 -16.75
C MET A 133 6.72 -9.66 -15.24
N LEU A 134 7.50 -8.72 -14.73
CA LEU A 134 7.71 -8.57 -13.28
C LEU A 134 6.40 -8.29 -12.56
N ALA A 135 5.57 -7.39 -13.09
CA ALA A 135 4.23 -7.11 -12.57
C ALA A 135 3.35 -8.36 -12.52
N PHE A 136 3.33 -9.14 -13.59
CA PHE A 136 2.55 -10.37 -13.67
C PHE A 136 3.02 -11.43 -12.67
N VAL A 137 4.34 -11.61 -12.51
CA VAL A 137 4.92 -12.53 -11.53
C VAL A 137 4.55 -12.10 -10.10
N LEU A 138 4.66 -10.81 -9.78
CA LEU A 138 4.27 -10.29 -8.47
C LEU A 138 2.76 -10.41 -8.24
N TRP A 139 1.95 -10.16 -9.26
CA TRP A 139 0.50 -10.31 -9.22
C TRP A 139 0.09 -11.76 -8.91
N LEU A 140 0.71 -12.73 -9.58
CA LEU A 140 0.50 -14.16 -9.28
C LEU A 140 1.00 -14.54 -7.89
N LEU A 141 2.19 -14.08 -7.49
CA LEU A 141 2.74 -14.37 -6.17
C LEU A 141 1.81 -13.84 -5.09
N VAL A 142 1.32 -12.61 -5.22
CA VAL A 142 0.40 -12.03 -4.23
C VAL A 142 -0.96 -12.73 -4.26
N GLY A 143 -1.56 -12.90 -5.43
CA GLY A 143 -2.90 -13.47 -5.57
C GLY A 143 -2.99 -14.96 -5.23
N VAL A 144 -1.97 -15.75 -5.57
CA VAL A 144 -2.00 -17.22 -5.46
C VAL A 144 -1.20 -17.72 -4.24
N VAL A 145 -0.24 -16.95 -3.74
CA VAL A 145 0.58 -17.36 -2.58
C VAL A 145 0.25 -16.52 -1.35
N LEU A 146 0.43 -15.20 -1.43
CA LEU A 146 0.32 -14.33 -0.25
C LEU A 146 -1.11 -14.26 0.30
N LEU A 147 -2.11 -14.05 -0.55
CA LEU A 147 -3.50 -13.93 -0.10
C LEU A 147 -4.05 -15.23 0.52
N PRO A 148 -3.86 -16.42 -0.08
CA PRO A 148 -4.22 -17.68 0.57
C PRO A 148 -3.51 -17.90 1.90
N LEU A 149 -2.23 -17.55 2.00
CA LEU A 149 -1.46 -17.66 3.25
C LEU A 149 -2.01 -16.77 4.36
N THR A 150 -2.60 -15.62 4.01
CA THR A 150 -3.26 -14.73 4.98
C THR A 150 -4.70 -15.14 5.31
N GLY A 151 -5.20 -16.25 4.76
CA GLY A 151 -6.59 -16.68 4.94
C GLY A 151 -7.62 -15.91 4.11
N ALA A 152 -7.17 -15.15 3.10
CA ALA A 152 -8.03 -14.38 2.20
C ALA A 152 -8.49 -15.20 0.97
N GLY A 153 -8.04 -16.44 0.84
CA GLY A 153 -8.31 -17.30 -0.31
C GLY A 153 -7.58 -16.88 -1.59
N VAL A 154 -7.72 -17.67 -2.65
CA VAL A 154 -7.05 -17.41 -3.94
C VAL A 154 -7.66 -16.15 -4.56
N PHE A 155 -6.80 -15.17 -4.86
CA PHE A 155 -7.19 -13.85 -5.33
C PHE A 155 -8.22 -13.13 -4.45
N GLY A 156 -8.21 -13.40 -3.14
CA GLY A 156 -9.08 -12.67 -2.22
C GLY A 156 -10.55 -13.08 -2.32
N ILE A 157 -10.86 -14.32 -2.74
CA ILE A 157 -12.25 -14.80 -2.86
C ILE A 157 -13.02 -14.70 -1.53
N ASP A 158 -12.33 -14.81 -0.40
CA ASP A 158 -12.92 -14.73 0.93
C ASP A 158 -12.92 -13.30 1.50
N LEU A 159 -12.41 -12.31 0.75
CA LEU A 159 -12.41 -10.91 1.17
C LEU A 159 -13.76 -10.26 0.86
N ALA A 160 -14.21 -9.40 1.78
CA ALA A 160 -15.42 -8.59 1.61
C ALA A 160 -15.35 -7.64 0.38
N VAL A 161 -14.14 -7.30 -0.07
CA VAL A 161 -13.89 -6.51 -1.30
C VAL A 161 -14.35 -7.25 -2.57
N GLY A 162 -14.45 -8.57 -2.52
CA GLY A 162 -14.89 -9.42 -3.62
C GLY A 162 -13.77 -9.74 -4.62
N PHE A 163 -13.80 -10.98 -5.12
CA PHE A 163 -12.82 -11.56 -6.05
C PHE A 163 -12.50 -10.66 -7.25
N GLY A 164 -13.53 -10.12 -7.92
CA GLY A 164 -13.35 -9.29 -9.12
C GLY A 164 -12.60 -8.00 -8.82
N ASN A 165 -12.94 -7.32 -7.72
CA ASN A 165 -12.29 -6.07 -7.36
C ASN A 165 -10.86 -6.32 -6.86
N THR A 166 -10.60 -7.41 -6.14
CA THR A 166 -9.25 -7.81 -5.73
C THR A 166 -8.35 -8.09 -6.93
N ILE A 167 -8.82 -8.83 -7.94
CA ILE A 167 -8.05 -9.10 -9.15
C ILE A 167 -7.67 -7.81 -9.88
N VAL A 168 -8.67 -6.95 -10.11
CA VAL A 168 -8.48 -5.72 -10.89
C VAL A 168 -7.60 -4.74 -10.14
N SER A 169 -7.80 -4.56 -8.84
CA SER A 169 -6.97 -3.65 -8.02
C SER A 169 -5.52 -4.13 -7.93
N LEU A 170 -5.27 -5.42 -7.69
CA LEU A 170 -3.91 -5.96 -7.70
C LEU A 170 -3.25 -5.85 -9.07
N ALA A 171 -3.99 -6.12 -10.15
CA ALA A 171 -3.47 -6.01 -11.51
C ALA A 171 -3.11 -4.55 -11.83
N ALA A 172 -3.97 -3.60 -11.47
CA ALA A 172 -3.74 -2.18 -11.67
C ALA A 172 -2.48 -1.71 -10.92
N VAL A 173 -2.34 -2.08 -9.64
CA VAL A 173 -1.14 -1.75 -8.84
C VAL A 173 0.11 -2.39 -9.44
N GLY A 174 0.04 -3.66 -9.85
CA GLY A 174 1.15 -4.37 -10.48
C GLY A 174 1.60 -3.69 -11.77
N VAL A 175 0.66 -3.32 -12.65
CA VAL A 175 0.96 -2.62 -13.91
C VAL A 175 1.60 -1.27 -13.65
N VAL A 176 1.06 -0.48 -12.71
CA VAL A 176 1.63 0.83 -12.32
C VAL A 176 3.08 0.64 -11.82
N TYR A 177 3.31 -0.33 -10.94
CA TYR A 177 4.66 -0.66 -10.48
C TYR A 177 5.58 -1.05 -11.64
N GLY A 178 5.18 -1.98 -12.50
CA GLY A 178 6.00 -2.48 -13.60
C GLY A 178 6.39 -1.40 -14.62
N LEU A 179 5.45 -0.51 -14.96
CA LEU A 179 5.71 0.63 -15.86
C LEU A 179 6.66 1.64 -15.22
N LEU A 180 6.40 2.04 -13.97
CA LEU A 180 7.24 3.00 -13.24
C LEU A 180 8.64 2.45 -13.00
N PHE A 181 8.77 1.15 -12.72
CA PHE A 181 10.06 0.48 -12.56
C PHE A 181 10.92 0.59 -13.83
N VAL A 182 10.33 0.32 -15.01
CA VAL A 182 11.05 0.43 -16.29
C VAL A 182 11.47 1.87 -16.56
N LEU A 183 10.60 2.84 -16.29
CA LEU A 183 10.91 4.27 -16.45
C LEU A 183 12.04 4.70 -15.51
N ALA A 184 11.93 4.37 -14.22
CA ALA A 184 12.91 4.69 -13.19
C ALA A 184 14.27 4.05 -13.52
N GLN A 185 14.31 2.78 -13.91
CA GLN A 185 15.56 2.14 -14.30
C GLN A 185 16.19 2.80 -15.52
N ASN A 186 15.41 2.99 -16.59
CA ASN A 186 15.92 3.59 -17.82
C ASN A 186 16.47 5.00 -17.57
N TRP A 187 15.83 5.74 -16.66
CA TRP A 187 16.32 7.04 -16.20
C TRP A 187 17.64 6.93 -15.39
N LEU A 188 17.73 6.02 -14.41
CA LEU A 188 18.97 5.82 -13.64
C LEU A 188 20.16 5.41 -14.53
N VAL A 189 19.93 4.51 -15.49
CA VAL A 189 20.97 4.01 -16.41
C VAL A 189 21.43 5.11 -17.37
N THR A 190 20.50 5.91 -17.90
CA THR A 190 20.85 7.02 -18.81
C THR A 190 21.59 8.14 -18.08
N ARG A 191 21.22 8.42 -16.82
CA ARG A 191 21.91 9.39 -15.98
C ARG A 191 23.32 8.97 -15.61
N GLY A 192 23.52 7.72 -15.19
CA GLY A 192 24.86 7.19 -14.90
C GLY A 192 25.78 7.23 -16.13
N ARG A 193 25.22 7.09 -17.35
CA ARG A 193 25.98 7.24 -18.60
C ARG A 193 26.33 8.69 -18.91
N LYS A 194 25.42 9.64 -18.70
CA LYS A 194 25.68 11.08 -18.88
C LYS A 194 26.71 11.61 -17.90
N GLU A 195 26.61 11.25 -16.62
CA GLU A 195 27.59 11.64 -15.59
C GLU A 195 28.98 11.08 -15.92
N LYS A 196 29.05 9.84 -16.41
CA LYS A 196 30.33 9.24 -16.84
C LYS A 196 30.94 9.90 -18.07
N VAL A 197 30.14 10.18 -19.11
CA VAL A 197 30.63 10.90 -20.30
C VAL A 197 31.07 12.33 -19.94
N ALA A 198 30.36 12.99 -19.01
CA ALA A 198 30.76 14.30 -18.50
C ALA A 198 32.04 14.25 -17.65
N GLN A 199 32.28 13.14 -16.91
CA GLN A 199 33.49 12.94 -16.13
C GLN A 199 34.70 12.62 -17.02
N ASP A 200 34.51 11.82 -18.08
CA ASP A 200 35.56 11.52 -19.08
C ASP A 200 35.84 12.74 -19.98
N ALA A 201 34.87 13.63 -20.18
CA ALA A 201 35.01 14.86 -20.97
C ALA A 201 35.38 16.11 -20.13
N GLY A 202 35.41 15.99 -18.80
CA GLY A 202 35.35 17.11 -17.85
C GLY A 202 36.47 17.14 -16.83
N GLU A 203 37.72 17.24 -17.31
CA GLU A 203 38.82 17.88 -16.58
C GLU A 203 38.63 19.41 -16.45
N THR A 204 37.52 19.97 -16.94
CA THR A 204 37.12 21.37 -16.72
C THR A 204 35.60 21.52 -16.61
N GLY A 205 35.13 22.07 -15.49
CA GLY A 205 33.90 22.87 -15.47
C GLY A 205 32.66 22.32 -14.76
N GLY A 206 32.58 22.61 -13.45
CA GLY A 206 31.39 23.17 -12.78
C GLY A 206 30.03 22.47 -12.91
N LEU A 207 29.58 21.88 -11.80
CA LEU A 207 28.20 21.40 -11.57
C LEU A 207 27.15 22.40 -12.07
N THR A 208 26.46 22.02 -13.16
CA THR A 208 25.48 22.88 -13.85
C THR A 208 24.22 23.07 -13.01
N ARG A 209 23.83 24.31 -12.74
CA ARG A 209 22.63 24.70 -11.94
C ARG A 209 21.33 23.99 -12.36
N ARG A 210 21.22 23.59 -13.64
CA ARG A 210 20.10 22.77 -14.17
C ARG A 210 19.96 21.39 -13.50
N ALA A 211 21.08 20.74 -13.17
CA ALA A 211 21.06 19.45 -12.50
C ALA A 211 20.54 19.56 -11.06
N LEU A 212 20.73 20.71 -10.40
CA LEU A 212 20.21 20.97 -9.05
C LEU A 212 18.70 21.21 -9.07
N ILE A 213 18.17 21.87 -10.10
CA ILE A 213 16.73 22.14 -10.27
C ILE A 213 15.96 20.87 -10.64
N GLU A 214 16.52 20.04 -11.52
CA GLU A 214 15.93 18.75 -11.90
C GLU A 214 15.95 17.74 -10.72
N ARG A 215 17.01 17.78 -9.89
CA ARG A 215 17.09 17.03 -8.62
C ARG A 215 16.11 17.57 -7.57
N GLY A 216 15.96 18.89 -7.50
CA GLY A 216 15.05 19.58 -6.60
C GLY A 216 13.58 19.29 -6.89
N LEU A 217 13.17 19.26 -8.16
CA LEU A 217 11.78 18.98 -8.55
C LEU A 217 11.34 17.54 -8.27
N ILE A 218 12.25 16.56 -8.30
CA ILE A 218 11.91 15.15 -8.04
C ILE A 218 11.92 14.85 -6.54
N ILE A 219 12.89 15.37 -5.78
CA ILE A 219 12.88 15.30 -4.32
C ILE A 219 11.68 16.09 -3.77
N ALA A 220 11.34 17.23 -4.39
CA ALA A 220 10.13 17.97 -4.07
C ALA A 220 8.86 17.25 -4.54
N GLY A 221 8.86 16.52 -5.67
CA GLY A 221 7.68 15.79 -6.16
C GLY A 221 7.36 14.54 -5.34
N VAL A 222 8.38 13.71 -5.03
CA VAL A 222 8.26 12.56 -4.13
C VAL A 222 8.06 13.03 -2.69
N GLY A 223 8.70 14.13 -2.30
CA GLY A 223 8.49 14.80 -1.02
C GLY A 223 7.10 15.42 -0.88
N LEU A 224 6.51 16.01 -1.93
CA LEU A 224 5.16 16.57 -1.92
C LEU A 224 4.10 15.48 -1.96
N LEU A 225 4.33 14.37 -2.66
CA LEU A 225 3.44 13.20 -2.59
C LEU A 225 3.54 12.50 -1.24
N GLY A 226 4.74 12.40 -0.66
CA GLY A 226 4.97 11.86 0.68
C GLY A 226 4.44 12.76 1.80
N ILE A 227 4.60 14.09 1.70
CA ILE A 227 4.05 15.08 2.63
C ILE A 227 2.55 15.25 2.43
N GLY A 228 2.05 15.14 1.20
CA GLY A 228 0.62 15.13 0.89
C GLY A 228 -0.06 13.89 1.45
N ALA A 229 0.54 12.71 1.26
CA ALA A 229 0.10 11.47 1.90
C ALA A 229 0.24 11.57 3.43
N TRP A 230 1.36 12.07 3.97
CA TRP A 230 1.55 12.26 5.41
C TRP A 230 0.54 13.24 6.01
N ARG A 231 0.27 14.40 5.39
CA ARG A 231 -0.75 15.37 5.84
C ARG A 231 -2.17 14.84 5.69
N PHE A 232 -2.45 13.99 4.71
CA PHE A 232 -3.74 13.33 4.55
C PHE A 232 -3.93 12.19 5.56
N ILE A 233 -2.85 11.50 5.93
CA ILE A 233 -2.80 10.38 6.88
C ILE A 233 -2.78 10.88 8.35
N THR A 234 -2.00 11.92 8.68
CA THR A 234 -1.90 12.46 10.05
C THR A 234 -2.89 13.60 10.31
N GLY A 235 -3.36 14.26 9.26
CA GLY A 235 -4.33 15.35 9.35
C GLY A 235 -5.75 14.87 9.10
N GLY A 236 -6.06 13.62 9.52
CA GLY A 236 -7.34 12.94 9.34
C GLY A 236 -8.45 13.94 9.16
N VAL A 237 -9.05 13.94 7.96
CA VAL A 237 -10.07 14.90 7.53
C VAL A 237 -10.98 15.15 8.71
N SER A 238 -10.83 16.33 9.31
CA SER A 238 -11.62 16.78 10.43
C SER A 238 -13.05 16.40 10.14
N SER A 239 -13.62 15.57 11.01
CA SER A 239 -15.00 15.13 10.97
C SER A 239 -15.88 16.28 10.51
N ALA A 240 -16.25 16.29 9.23
CA ALA A 240 -17.29 17.16 8.75
C ALA A 240 -18.52 16.67 9.48
N THR A 241 -18.92 17.45 10.46
CA THR A 241 -20.06 17.22 11.35
C THR A 241 -21.27 16.93 10.47
N ALA A 242 -21.58 15.65 10.26
CA ALA A 242 -22.86 15.26 9.69
C ALA A 242 -23.94 15.76 10.66
N PRO A 243 -24.96 16.49 10.19
CA PRO A 243 -25.95 17.10 11.08
C PRO A 243 -26.96 16.05 11.54
N VAL A 244 -26.56 15.21 12.50
CA VAL A 244 -27.42 14.19 13.13
C VAL A 244 -28.60 14.84 13.90
N ALA A 245 -28.53 16.14 14.18
CA ALA A 245 -29.57 16.88 14.88
C ALA A 245 -30.90 17.02 14.10
N LYS A 246 -30.92 16.86 12.77
CA LYS A 246 -32.16 17.03 11.97
C LYS A 246 -32.99 15.76 11.75
N VAL A 247 -32.46 14.58 12.09
CA VAL A 247 -33.12 13.29 11.78
C VAL A 247 -34.07 12.81 12.91
N ILE A 248 -33.99 13.40 14.11
CA ILE A 248 -34.75 12.92 15.28
C ILE A 248 -36.21 13.46 15.31
N GLN A 249 -36.54 14.49 14.55
CA GLN A 249 -37.83 15.19 14.72
C GLN A 249 -39.05 14.50 14.08
N HIS A 250 -38.89 13.43 13.30
CA HIS A 250 -40.01 12.83 12.53
C HIS A 250 -40.20 11.31 12.75
N TYR A 251 -39.75 10.77 13.89
CA TYR A 251 -40.04 9.39 14.27
C TYR A 251 -41.48 9.24 14.80
N LYS A 252 -42.37 8.57 14.04
CA LYS A 252 -43.64 8.07 14.57
C LYS A 252 -43.40 6.74 15.29
N LYS A 253 -43.34 6.77 16.62
CA LYS A 253 -43.25 5.60 17.50
C LYS A 253 -44.53 4.75 17.38
N LYS A 254 -44.44 3.54 16.84
CA LYS A 254 -45.42 2.47 17.13
C LYS A 254 -44.67 1.22 17.57
N ILE A 255 -44.33 1.21 18.85
CA ILE A 255 -43.91 0.02 19.59
C ILE A 255 -44.77 0.04 20.85
N VAL A 256 -45.46 -1.06 21.15
CA VAL A 256 -46.12 -1.23 22.45
C VAL A 256 -45.01 -1.17 23.49
N PRO A 257 -45.00 -0.17 24.40
CA PRO A 257 -43.86 0.02 25.28
C PRO A 257 -43.75 -1.18 26.22
N PRO A 258 -42.55 -1.78 26.38
CA PRO A 258 -42.32 -2.67 27.50
C PRO A 258 -42.63 -1.93 28.81
N PRO A 259 -43.09 -2.63 29.87
CA PRO A 259 -43.37 -1.98 31.15
C PRO A 259 -42.12 -1.21 31.59
N VAL A 260 -42.28 0.12 31.69
CA VAL A 260 -41.20 1.02 32.09
C VAL A 260 -41.01 0.82 33.59
N PRO A 261 -39.85 0.31 34.05
CA PRO A 261 -39.60 0.21 35.48
C PRO A 261 -39.61 1.63 36.07
N ASN A 262 -40.35 1.83 37.16
CA ASN A 262 -40.39 3.12 37.84
C ASN A 262 -39.15 3.24 38.71
N TYR A 263 -38.11 3.89 38.17
CA TYR A 263 -36.84 4.14 38.85
C TYR A 263 -36.87 5.39 39.76
N GLY A 264 -38.01 6.09 39.87
CA GLY A 264 -38.09 7.39 40.55
C GLY A 264 -37.36 8.51 39.79
N ASP A 265 -37.15 9.64 40.45
CA ASP A 265 -36.38 10.76 39.89
C ASP A 265 -34.90 10.40 39.81
N ILE A 266 -34.37 10.31 38.58
CA ILE A 266 -32.97 10.01 38.32
C ILE A 266 -32.14 11.26 38.64
N HIS A 267 -31.41 11.22 39.75
CA HIS A 267 -30.44 12.25 40.08
C HIS A 267 -29.05 11.82 39.62
N PRO A 268 -28.35 12.62 38.80
CA PRO A 268 -26.94 12.38 38.50
C PRO A 268 -26.16 12.41 39.82
N ALA A 269 -25.60 11.27 40.21
CA ALA A 269 -24.69 11.25 41.33
C ALA A 269 -23.46 12.11 40.95
N PRO A 270 -23.06 13.08 41.81
CA PRO A 270 -21.92 13.91 41.52
C PRO A 270 -20.68 13.03 41.31
N PHE A 271 -19.90 13.36 40.27
CA PHE A 271 -18.68 12.63 39.85
C PHE A 271 -18.90 11.24 39.22
N LEU A 272 -20.13 10.84 38.91
CA LEU A 272 -20.39 9.67 38.06
C LEU A 272 -20.81 10.09 36.65
N SER A 273 -20.45 9.28 35.67
CA SER A 273 -20.99 9.39 34.31
C SER A 273 -22.51 9.20 34.35
N ALA A 274 -23.23 9.90 33.47
CA ALA A 274 -24.66 9.68 33.30
C ALA A 274 -24.95 8.19 33.01
N GLU A 275 -26.06 7.69 33.53
CA GLU A 275 -26.52 6.31 33.28
C GLU A 275 -26.64 6.02 31.77
N VAL A 276 -27.12 7.01 31.01
CA VAL A 276 -27.12 6.97 29.55
C VAL A 276 -25.96 7.80 29.03
N THR A 277 -24.94 7.13 28.48
CA THR A 277 -23.84 7.79 27.77
C THR A 277 -24.37 8.36 26.46
N SER A 278 -24.15 9.65 26.22
CA SER A 278 -24.55 10.28 24.96
C SER A 278 -23.77 9.71 23.77
N ASN A 279 -24.37 9.67 22.59
CA ASN A 279 -23.74 9.06 21.39
C ASN A 279 -22.35 9.65 21.07
N ASN A 280 -22.10 10.93 21.38
CA ASN A 280 -20.81 11.59 21.19
C ASN A 280 -19.76 11.27 22.27
N GLN A 281 -20.16 10.65 23.38
CA GLN A 281 -19.30 10.21 24.47
C GLN A 281 -19.22 8.68 24.56
N TYR A 282 -19.98 7.96 23.73
CA TYR A 282 -19.93 6.50 23.67
C TYR A 282 -18.59 6.08 23.09
N TYR A 283 -17.94 5.10 23.73
CA TYR A 283 -16.65 4.62 23.26
C TYR A 283 -16.79 4.02 21.85
N VAL A 284 -15.84 4.34 20.97
CA VAL A 284 -15.83 3.86 19.59
C VAL A 284 -14.76 2.80 19.45
N VAL A 285 -15.14 1.62 18.95
CA VAL A 285 -14.21 0.55 18.58
C VAL A 285 -14.30 0.33 17.09
N SER A 286 -13.29 0.80 16.34
CA SER A 286 -13.18 0.54 14.91
C SER A 286 -12.09 -0.47 14.59
N LYS A 287 -12.47 -1.50 13.85
CA LYS A 287 -11.53 -2.45 13.24
C LYS A 287 -10.95 -1.92 11.94
N ASN A 288 -11.60 -0.96 11.28
CA ASN A 288 -11.14 -0.41 10.01
C ASN A 288 -9.85 0.40 10.21
N LEU A 289 -8.84 0.15 9.38
CA LEU A 289 -7.49 0.67 9.61
C LEU A 289 -7.32 2.10 9.11
N PHE A 290 -7.98 2.44 8.01
CA PHE A 290 -7.86 3.75 7.37
C PHE A 290 -9.08 4.64 7.57
N SER A 291 -10.29 4.12 7.34
CA SER A 291 -11.54 4.87 7.55
C SER A 291 -12.71 3.92 7.80
N ASP A 292 -13.67 4.36 8.61
CA ASP A 292 -14.96 3.69 8.70
C ASP A 292 -15.76 3.94 7.40
N PRO A 293 -16.48 2.93 6.88
CA PRO A 293 -17.19 3.08 5.62
C PRO A 293 -18.31 4.11 5.77
N THR A 294 -18.36 5.06 4.85
CA THR A 294 -19.54 5.91 4.66
C THR A 294 -20.57 5.10 3.90
N VAL A 295 -21.60 4.63 4.59
CA VAL A 295 -22.67 3.84 3.99
C VAL A 295 -23.69 4.78 3.37
N ASP A 296 -23.82 4.72 2.04
CA ASP A 296 -24.97 5.30 1.35
C ASP A 296 -26.21 4.47 1.62
N SER A 297 -27.26 5.19 1.94
CA SER A 297 -28.50 4.72 2.47
C SER A 297 -29.32 4.02 1.36
N GLY A 298 -29.22 4.50 0.11
CA GLY A 298 -29.88 3.92 -1.06
C GLY A 298 -29.19 2.69 -1.65
N GLY A 299 -27.87 2.56 -1.46
CA GLY A 299 -27.07 1.41 -1.91
C GLY A 299 -26.94 0.27 -0.89
N TRP A 300 -27.42 0.47 0.35
CA TRP A 300 -27.25 -0.52 1.41
C TRP A 300 -28.13 -1.76 1.24
N HIS A 301 -27.51 -2.92 1.40
CA HIS A 301 -28.18 -4.21 1.47
C HIS A 301 -27.48 -5.11 2.50
N LEU A 302 -28.25 -5.98 3.16
CA LEU A 302 -27.78 -7.01 4.07
C LEU A 302 -28.19 -8.37 3.52
N THR A 303 -27.20 -9.22 3.24
CA THR A 303 -27.43 -10.59 2.80
C THR A 303 -27.28 -11.54 3.99
N VAL A 304 -28.27 -12.42 4.16
CA VAL A 304 -28.24 -13.54 5.10
C VAL A 304 -28.09 -14.82 4.27
N ASP A 305 -26.99 -15.54 4.49
CA ASP A 305 -26.59 -16.72 3.73
C ASP A 305 -25.89 -17.74 4.65
N GLY A 306 -25.50 -18.90 4.13
CA GLY A 306 -24.86 -19.99 4.86
C GLY A 306 -25.84 -21.13 5.18
N ASP A 307 -25.83 -21.61 6.42
CA ASP A 307 -26.71 -22.70 6.86
C ASP A 307 -28.11 -22.17 7.22
N VAL A 308 -28.84 -21.74 6.18
CA VAL A 308 -30.20 -21.21 6.27
C VAL A 308 -31.09 -21.89 5.22
N ASP A 309 -32.37 -22.09 5.54
CA ASP A 309 -33.30 -22.76 4.62
C ASP A 309 -33.40 -22.04 3.26
N HIS A 310 -33.45 -20.70 3.28
CA HIS A 310 -33.49 -19.86 2.09
C HIS A 310 -32.67 -18.59 2.30
N PRO A 311 -31.51 -18.44 1.62
CA PRO A 311 -30.74 -17.20 1.61
C PRO A 311 -31.59 -16.03 1.08
N PHE A 312 -31.46 -14.86 1.70
CA PHE A 312 -32.22 -13.67 1.31
C PHE A 312 -31.44 -12.37 1.54
N THR A 313 -31.88 -11.31 0.85
CA THR A 313 -31.27 -9.97 0.94
C THR A 313 -32.30 -8.94 1.38
N LEU A 314 -31.93 -8.12 2.37
CA LEU A 314 -32.72 -7.00 2.88
C LEU A 314 -32.14 -5.68 2.37
N ASN A 315 -32.98 -4.79 1.86
CA ASN A 315 -32.60 -3.43 1.46
C ASN A 315 -33.09 -2.41 2.49
N CYS A 316 -32.37 -1.30 2.66
CA CYS A 316 -32.82 -0.26 3.58
C CYS A 316 -33.86 0.66 2.92
N VAL A 317 -35.15 0.40 3.18
CA VAL A 317 -36.26 1.15 2.55
C VAL A 317 -36.44 2.55 3.17
N LEU A 318 -36.02 2.76 4.43
CA LEU A 318 -36.20 4.01 5.18
C LEU A 318 -35.10 5.06 4.94
N CYS A 319 -34.13 4.72 4.10
CA CYS A 319 -32.91 5.48 3.93
C CYS A 319 -32.93 6.40 2.68
N ASN A 320 -33.94 6.28 1.82
CA ASN A 320 -34.09 7.00 0.55
C ASN A 320 -34.97 8.28 0.63
N ARG A 321 -35.01 8.96 1.79
CA ARG A 321 -35.69 10.26 1.95
C ARG A 321 -34.82 11.30 2.63
#